data_AF-A0A1B7JJH2-F1
#
_entry.id   AF-A0A1B7JJH2-F1
#
_cell.length_a   1.000
_cell.length_b   1.000
_cell.length_c   1.000
_cell.angle_alpha   90.00
_cell.angle_beta   90.00
_cell.angle_gamma   90.00
#
_symmetry.space_group_name_H-M   'P 1'
#
loop_
_entity.id
_entity.type
_entity.pdbx_description
1 polymer ?
#
loop_
_entity_poly.entity_id
_entity_poly.type
_entity_poly.pdbx_seq_one_letter_code
_entity_poly.pdbx_strand_id
1 'polypeptide(L)' 'MGNEIYEIDSDLCTECVGHYDKPTCQSVCPITNTIITDPEHMETQEQLWDKFVIIHHADKI' A
#
# COMPACT_ATOMS: atom_id res chain seq x y z
N MET A 1 -3.33 19.52 -20.88
CA MET A 1 -3.68 18.19 -20.33
C MET A 1 -3.24 18.20 -18.89
N GLY A 2 -4.18 18.31 -17.96
CA GLY A 2 -3.87 18.16 -16.54
C GLY A 2 -3.52 16.70 -16.30
N ASN A 3 -2.37 16.43 -15.67
CA ASN A 3 -1.97 15.05 -15.41
C ASN A 3 -2.95 14.46 -14.40
N GLU A 4 -3.82 13.56 -14.85
CA GLU A 4 -4.59 12.68 -13.98
C GLU A 4 -3.58 11.73 -13.33
N ILE A 5 -3.21 12.01 -12.09
CA ILE A 5 -2.34 11.17 -11.29
C ILE A 5 -3.16 10.01 -10.70
N TYR A 6 -2.55 8.84 -10.58
CA TYR A 6 -3.12 7.75 -9.79
C TYR A 6 -2.83 8.01 -8.31
N GLU A 7 -3.84 7.83 -7.47
CA GLU A 7 -3.74 7.98 -6.02
C GLU A 7 -3.82 6.60 -5.36
N ILE A 8 -3.02 6.40 -4.31
CA ILE A 8 -3.08 5.22 -3.46
C ILE A 8 -3.86 5.60 -2.21
N ASP A 9 -4.94 4.88 -1.94
CA ASP A 9 -5.68 5.01 -0.69
C ASP A 9 -4.84 4.42 0.46
N SER A 10 -4.47 5.26 1.42
CA SER A 10 -3.63 4.88 2.56
C SER A 10 -4.34 3.89 3.48
N ASP A 11 -5.67 3.91 3.57
CA ASP A 11 -6.43 2.96 4.39
C ASP A 11 -6.38 1.53 3.82
N LEU A 12 -6.14 1.39 2.52
CA LEU A 12 -6.04 0.09 1.83
C LEU A 12 -4.60 -0.34 1.52
N CYS A 13 -3.63 0.57 1.65
CA CYS A 13 -2.23 0.25 1.39
C CYS A 13 -1.64 -0.53 2.57
N THR A 14 -1.24 -1.78 2.31
CA THR A 14 -0.48 -2.60 3.27
C THR A 14 1.01 -2.67 2.92
N GLU A 15 1.49 -1.82 1.99
CA GLU A 15 2.83 -1.97 1.37
C GLU A 15 3.09 -3.37 0.78
N CYS A 16 2.01 -4.08 0.40
CA CYS A 16 1.97 -5.49 -0.01
C CYS A 16 2.30 -6.51 1.09
N VAL A 17 2.46 -6.09 2.34
CA VAL A 17 2.57 -6.99 3.50
C VAL A 17 1.36 -7.93 3.54
N GLY A 18 1.63 -9.22 3.79
CA GLY A 18 0.63 -10.30 3.75
C GLY A 18 0.46 -10.96 2.38
N HIS A 19 0.93 -10.34 1.30
CA HIS A 19 0.86 -10.90 -0.05
C HIS A 19 2.24 -11.12 -0.68
N TYR A 20 3.12 -10.13 -0.62
CA TYR A 20 4.42 -10.12 -1.30
C TYR A 20 5.50 -9.45 -0.43
N ASP A 21 6.76 -9.83 -0.62
CA ASP A 21 7.90 -9.23 0.10
C ASP A 21 8.21 -7.79 -0.35
N LYS A 22 7.69 -7.36 -1.50
CA LYS A 22 7.96 -6.04 -2.09
C LYS A 22 6.68 -5.43 -2.68
N PRO A 23 6.56 -4.09 -2.69
CA PRO A 23 5.44 -3.41 -3.32
C PRO A 23 5.36 -3.72 -4.81
N THR A 24 4.26 -4.35 -5.22
CA THR A 24 4.01 -4.68 -6.63
C THR A 24 3.80 -3.42 -7.46
N CYS A 25 3.13 -2.42 -6.90
CA CYS A 25 2.92 -1.10 -7.52
C CYS A 25 4.23 -0.43 -7.92
N GLN A 26 5.27 -0.46 -7.07
CA GLN A 26 6.60 0.05 -7.39
C GLN A 26 7.30 -0.82 -8.45
N SER A 27 7.09 -2.13 -8.42
CA SER A 27 7.73 -3.09 -9.34
C SER A 27 7.23 -2.97 -10.78
N VAL A 28 5.97 -2.56 -10.98
CA VAL A 28 5.35 -2.43 -12.31
C VAL A 28 5.37 -0.99 -12.84
N CYS A 29 5.63 0.01 -11.98
CA CYS A 29 5.60 1.40 -12.40
C CYS A 29 6.72 1.68 -13.42
N PRO A 30 6.39 2.21 -14.61
CA PRO A 30 7.39 2.51 -15.63
C PRO A 30 8.28 3.72 -15.25
N ILE A 31 7.88 4.51 -14.25
CA ILE A 31 8.62 5.67 -13.76
C ILE A 31 9.13 5.36 -12.36
N THR A 32 10.46 5.36 -12.21
CA THR A 32 11.11 5.14 -10.92
C THR A 32 10.87 6.30 -9.96
N ASN A 33 10.71 6.00 -8.66
CA ASN A 33 10.46 6.96 -7.57
C ASN A 33 9.17 7.79 -7.68
N THR A 34 8.15 7.30 -8.39
CA THR A 34 6.81 7.93 -8.36
C THR A 34 5.94 7.43 -7.21
N ILE A 35 6.16 6.19 -6.77
CA ILE A 35 5.46 5.59 -5.64
C ILE A 35 6.48 5.47 -4.50
N ILE A 36 6.27 6.26 -3.45
CA ILE A 36 7.16 6.35 -2.28
C ILE A 36 6.37 6.06 -1.01
N THR A 37 7.07 5.80 0.09
CA THR A 37 6.48 5.75 1.43
C THR A 37 5.95 7.12 1.81
N ASP A 38 4.70 7.19 2.22
CA ASP A 38 4.07 8.43 2.65
C ASP A 38 4.56 8.82 4.07
N PRO A 39 5.24 9.97 4.24
CA PRO A 39 5.71 10.41 5.55
C PRO A 39 4.57 10.72 6.54
N GLU A 40 3.36 11.01 6.07
CA GLU A 40 2.20 11.25 6.94
C GLU A 40 1.54 9.94 7.42
N HIS A 41 1.77 8.85 6.69
CA HIS A 41 1.24 7.51 6.98
C HIS A 41 2.36 6.48 7.15
N MET A 42 3.34 6.80 8.00
CA MET A 42 4.38 5.82 8.36
C MET A 42 3.83 4.73 9.28
N GLU A 43 3.84 3.50 8.78
CA GLU A 43 3.33 2.33 9.49
C GLU A 43 4.46 1.33 9.74
N THR A 44 4.37 0.61 10.86
CA THR A 44 5.27 -0.51 11.16
C THR A 44 4.78 -1.78 10.47
N GLN A 45 5.69 -2.75 10.34
CA GLN A 45 5.40 -4.07 9.79
C GLN A 45 4.20 -4.77 10.48
N GLU A 46 4.03 -4.57 11.79
CA GLU A 46 2.92 -5.11 12.57
C GLU A 46 1.60 -4.40 12.24
N GLN A 47 1.61 -3.07 12.15
CA GLN A 47 0.42 -2.28 11.77
C GLN A 47 -0.08 -2.62 10.35
N LEU A 48 0.85 -2.79 9.40
CA LEU A 48 0.52 -3.19 8.03
C LEU A 48 -0.08 -4.60 7.97
N TRP A 49 0.36 -5.50 8.85
CA TRP A 49 -0.20 -6.84 8.99
C TRP A 49 -1.62 -6.80 9.58
N ASP A 50 -1.83 -6.03 10.64
CA ASP A 50 -3.16 -5.85 11.22
C ASP A 50 -4.15 -5.28 10.20
N LYS A 51 -3.71 -4.30 9.40
CA LYS A 51 -4.49 -3.74 8.28
C LYS A 51 -4.84 -4.81 7.25
N PHE A 52 -3.88 -5.65 6.85
CA PHE A 52 -4.14 -6.78 5.94
C PHE A 52 -5.21 -7.73 6.51
N VAL A 53 -5.15 -8.06 7.80
CA VAL A 53 -6.14 -8.91 8.46
C VAL A 53 -7.52 -8.23 8.44
N ILE A 54 -7.60 -6.93 8.72
CA ILE A 54 -8.88 -6.20 8.67
C ILE A 54 -9.46 -6.22 7.25
N ILE A 55 -8.66 -5.95 6.22
CA ILE A 55 -9.13 -5.88 4.83
C ILE A 55 -9.62 -7.24 4.32
N HIS A 56 -8.90 -8.33 4.64
CA HIS A 56 -9.16 -9.66 4.06
C HIS A 56 -9.91 -10.63 4.99
N HIS A 57 -10.01 -10.32 6.28
CA HIS A 57 -10.70 -11.14 7.28
C HIS A 57 -11.79 -10.39 8.03
N ALA A 58 -12.28 -9.26 7.50
CA ALA A 58 -13.45 -8.56 8.02
C ALA A 58 -14.67 -9.48 8.24
N ASP A 59 -14.84 -10.51 7.41
CA ASP A 59 -15.96 -11.47 7.50
C ASP A 59 -15.87 -12.44 8.70
N LYS A 60 -14.78 -12.45 9.46
CA LYS A 60 -14.54 -13.36 10.60
C LYS A 60 -14.50 -12.67 11.96
N ILE A 61 -14.83 -11.38 12.03
CA ILE A 61 -14.89 -10.59 13.27
C ILE A 61 -16.36 -10.39 13.68
#